data_AF-A0A7R9SWY5-F1
#
_entry.id   AF-A0A7R9SWY5-F1
#
_cell.length_a   1.000
_cell.length_b   1.000
_cell.length_c   1.000
_cell.angle_alpha   90.00
_cell.angle_beta   90.00
_cell.angle_gamma   90.00
#
_symmetry.space_group_name_H-M   'P 1'
#
loop_
_entity.id
_entity.type
_entity.pdbx_description
1 polymer ?
#
loop_
_entity_poly.entity_id
_entity_poly.type
_entity_poly.pdbx_seq_one_letter_code
_entity_poly.pdbx_strand_id
1 'polypeptide(L)'
;RDPVRVMPRAVLGVIAITTVLSCLASLSLASMLPLSAVTDGASSASYGFGPALRMTGNNWAAALVEGGELVTLSVVVLVSLLAQPHLQQAMARDGLLPGIFNQEDESGVLRWNLLITGGTLTVVSMVVPFSSLNDMIDAGVLLSLNLTNICVILLRRRSTRAISFRALGPSASSNVLLSPALSSRPLSPGVLLTLYTLLAGCFSFSLAKL
;
A
#
# COMPACT_ATOMS: atom_id res chain seq x y z
N ARG A 1 -17.00 5.87 -18.56
CA ARG A 1 -16.46 5.46 -19.88
C ARG A 1 -15.50 4.29 -19.64
N ASP A 2 -15.78 3.12 -20.19
CA ASP A 2 -14.98 1.87 -20.19
C ASP A 2 -14.13 1.54 -18.94
N PRO A 3 -14.75 1.01 -17.86
CA PRO A 3 -14.04 0.73 -16.61
C PRO A 3 -12.85 -0.24 -16.78
N VAL A 4 -12.98 -1.21 -17.70
CA VAL A 4 -11.97 -2.25 -17.96
C VAL A 4 -10.61 -1.68 -18.42
N ARG A 5 -10.62 -0.55 -19.12
CA ARG A 5 -9.38 0.08 -19.63
C ARG A 5 -8.91 1.26 -18.79
N VAL A 6 -9.83 1.95 -18.14
CA VAL A 6 -9.51 3.14 -17.34
C VAL A 6 -8.88 2.75 -16.01
N MET A 7 -9.39 1.70 -15.35
CA MET A 7 -8.88 1.24 -14.05
C MET A 7 -7.36 0.95 -14.05
N PRO A 8 -6.79 0.12 -14.96
CA PRO A 8 -5.35 -0.18 -14.94
C PRO A 8 -4.48 1.02 -15.30
N ARG A 9 -4.94 1.91 -16.20
CA ARG A 9 -4.20 3.12 -16.58
C ARG A 9 -4.16 4.15 -15.45
N ALA A 10 -5.27 4.30 -14.73
CA ALA A 10 -5.34 5.19 -13.58
C ALA A 10 -4.35 4.75 -12.48
N VAL A 11 -4.32 3.45 -12.16
CA VAL A 11 -3.40 2.90 -11.15
C VAL A 11 -1.94 3.12 -11.55
N LEU A 12 -1.56 2.79 -12.79
CA LEU A 12 -0.18 3.02 -13.27
C LEU A 12 0.20 4.51 -13.27
N GLY A 13 -0.75 5.39 -13.63
CA GLY A 13 -0.53 6.83 -13.60
C GLY A 13 -0.26 7.36 -12.19
N VAL A 14 -1.09 6.99 -11.21
CA VAL A 14 -0.93 7.43 -9.81
C VAL A 14 0.38 6.92 -9.22
N ILE A 15 0.75 5.66 -9.47
CA ILE A 15 2.00 5.08 -8.97
C ILE A 15 3.20 5.83 -9.57
N ALA A 16 3.22 6.06 -10.89
CA ALA A 16 4.32 6.75 -11.55
C ALA A 16 4.49 8.19 -11.03
N ILE A 17 3.39 8.93 -10.92
CA ILE A 17 3.40 10.32 -10.44
C ILE A 17 3.88 10.37 -8.99
N THR A 18 3.31 9.53 -8.11
CA THR A 18 3.66 9.52 -6.68
C THR A 18 5.12 9.13 -6.47
N THR A 19 5.64 8.18 -7.25
CA THR A 19 7.05 7.77 -7.20
C THR A 19 7.98 8.92 -7.58
N VAL A 20 7.68 9.62 -8.68
CA VAL A 20 8.48 10.76 -9.14
C VAL A 20 8.47 11.89 -8.12
N LEU A 21 7.29 12.25 -7.60
CA LEU A 21 7.16 13.27 -6.56
C LEU A 21 7.94 12.90 -5.28
N SER A 22 7.84 11.64 -4.84
CA SER A 22 8.53 11.16 -3.64
C SER A 22 10.06 11.17 -3.81
N CYS A 23 10.57 10.78 -4.98
CA CYS A 23 12.01 10.89 -5.30
C CYS A 23 12.49 12.35 -5.31
N LEU A 24 11.75 13.25 -5.96
CA LEU A 24 12.07 14.68 -5.99
C LEU A 24 12.07 15.29 -4.59
N ALA A 25 11.07 14.96 -3.77
CA ALA A 25 10.99 15.39 -2.38
C ALA A 25 12.19 14.87 -1.57
N SER A 26 12.48 13.57 -1.64
CA SER A 26 13.61 12.96 -0.94
C SER A 26 14.95 13.59 -1.34
N LEU A 27 15.14 13.90 -2.63
CA LEU A 27 16.34 14.54 -3.13
C LEU A 27 16.45 16.00 -2.66
N SER A 28 15.34 16.73 -2.65
CA SER A 28 15.27 18.10 -2.12
C SER A 28 15.65 18.13 -0.63
N LEU A 29 15.14 17.17 0.14
CA LEU A 29 15.42 17.07 1.56
C LEU A 29 16.90 16.69 1.80
N ALA A 30 17.40 15.69 1.07
CA ALA A 30 18.81 15.27 1.13
C ALA A 30 19.78 16.40 0.77
N SER A 31 19.38 17.31 -0.12
CA SER A 31 20.19 18.50 -0.45
C SER A 31 20.26 19.53 0.68
N MET A 32 19.28 19.56 1.60
CA MET A 32 19.22 20.53 2.69
C MET A 32 19.85 20.03 3.98
N LEU A 33 19.93 18.72 4.21
CA LEU A 33 20.48 18.17 5.45
C LEU A 33 22.00 17.95 5.37
N PRO A 34 22.80 18.55 6.27
CA PRO A 34 24.23 18.25 6.39
C PRO A 34 24.45 16.83 6.95
N LEU A 35 25.45 16.11 6.43
CA LEU A 35 25.77 14.72 6.80
C LEU A 35 26.02 14.51 8.30
N SER A 36 26.43 15.56 9.01
CA SER A 36 26.68 15.53 10.46
C SER A 36 25.41 15.45 11.31
N ALA A 37 24.25 15.87 10.79
CA ALA A 37 22.97 15.76 11.51
C ALA A 37 22.40 14.33 11.51
N VAL A 38 22.86 13.47 10.59
CA VAL A 38 22.43 12.08 10.44
C VAL A 38 23.18 11.13 11.39
N THR A 39 24.39 11.52 11.81
CA THR A 39 25.27 10.69 12.66
C THR A 39 24.93 10.74 14.16
N ASP A 40 24.22 11.78 14.61
CA ASP A 40 23.95 12.00 16.05
C ASP A 40 22.75 11.19 16.58
N GLY A 41 22.20 10.26 15.80
CA GLY A 41 21.15 9.34 16.27
C GLY A 41 19.84 10.06 16.67
N ALA A 42 19.64 11.30 16.20
CA ALA A 42 18.43 12.04 16.46
C ALA A 42 17.21 11.25 15.95
N SER A 43 16.16 11.19 16.77
CA SER A 43 14.90 10.49 16.47
C SER A 43 14.34 10.86 15.10
N SER A 44 13.67 9.93 14.41
CA SER A 44 13.08 10.11 13.07
C SER A 44 12.26 11.40 12.87
N ALA A 45 11.74 11.98 13.95
CA ALA A 45 11.04 13.26 13.97
C ALA A 45 11.91 14.49 13.58
N SER A 46 13.24 14.40 13.70
CA SER A 46 14.16 15.51 13.41
C SER A 46 14.50 15.67 11.93
N TYR A 47 14.20 14.66 11.09
CA TYR A 47 14.56 14.66 9.66
C TYR A 47 13.43 15.16 8.74
N GLY A 48 12.40 15.82 9.27
CA GLY A 48 11.30 16.36 8.47
C GLY A 48 11.66 17.65 7.71
N PHE A 49 10.85 18.00 6.70
CA PHE A 49 10.99 19.25 5.94
C PHE A 49 10.86 20.50 6.84
N GLY A 50 10.03 20.45 7.90
CA GLY A 50 9.86 21.54 8.86
C GLY A 50 11.18 21.93 9.55
N PRO A 51 11.82 21.01 10.30
CA PRO A 51 13.14 21.25 10.90
C PRO A 51 14.22 21.67 9.89
N ALA A 52 14.27 21.02 8.71
CA ALA A 52 15.26 21.35 7.68
C ALA A 52 15.12 22.79 7.13
N LEU A 53 13.89 23.27 6.96
CA LEU A 53 13.61 24.64 6.50
C LEU A 53 13.88 25.69 7.58
N ARG A 54 13.71 25.34 8.85
CA ARG A 54 14.09 26.22 9.97
C ARG A 54 15.61 26.38 10.07
N MET A 55 16.38 25.31 9.83
CA MET A 55 17.85 25.35 9.82
C MET A 55 18.41 26.21 8.68
N THR A 56 17.70 26.30 7.56
CA THR A 56 18.08 27.14 6.41
C THR A 56 17.59 28.59 6.54
N GLY A 57 16.97 28.96 7.67
CA GLY A 57 16.53 30.32 7.99
C GLY A 57 15.17 30.72 7.43
N ASN A 58 14.45 29.80 6.75
CA ASN A 58 13.20 30.10 6.04
C ASN A 58 11.97 29.67 6.85
N ASN A 59 11.74 30.34 7.98
CA ASN A 59 10.72 29.97 8.97
C ASN A 59 9.27 30.05 8.45
N TRP A 60 8.97 30.94 7.49
CA TRP A 60 7.62 31.05 6.92
C TRP A 60 7.26 29.82 6.08
N ALA A 61 8.23 29.27 5.35
CA ALA A 61 8.04 28.06 4.55
C ALA A 61 7.89 26.82 5.44
N ALA A 62 8.66 26.75 6.52
CA ALA A 62 8.55 25.66 7.51
C ALA A 62 7.15 25.59 8.14
N ALA A 63 6.59 26.72 8.58
CA ALA A 63 5.27 26.78 9.18
C ALA A 63 4.16 26.36 8.20
N LEU A 64 4.30 26.70 6.92
CA LEU A 64 3.33 26.35 5.89
C LEU A 64 3.35 24.86 5.56
N VAL A 65 4.54 24.25 5.52
CA VAL A 65 4.70 22.80 5.28
C VAL A 65 4.21 22.00 6.49
N GLU A 66 4.62 22.35 7.71
CA GLU A 66 4.15 21.70 8.95
C GLU A 66 2.63 21.81 9.08
N GLY A 67 2.04 22.97 8.79
CA GLY A 67 0.59 23.16 8.80
C GLY A 67 -0.13 22.35 7.71
N GLY A 68 0.43 22.29 6.51
CA GLY A 68 -0.13 21.51 5.40
C GLY A 68 -0.12 20.01 5.67
N GLU A 69 0.93 19.50 6.32
CA GLU A 69 1.04 18.10 6.72
C GLU A 69 -0.05 17.74 7.74
N LEU A 70 -0.25 18.55 8.79
CA LEU A 70 -1.28 18.32 9.82
C LEU A 70 -2.69 18.28 9.22
N VAL A 71 -3.01 19.20 8.30
CA VAL A 71 -4.30 19.22 7.62
C VAL A 71 -4.47 17.99 6.73
N THR A 72 -3.43 17.63 5.98
CA THR A 72 -3.48 16.49 5.05
C THR A 72 -3.63 15.16 5.81
N LEU A 73 -2.84 14.93 6.86
CA LEU A 73 -2.93 13.72 7.68
C LEU A 73 -4.33 13.55 8.29
N SER A 74 -4.92 14.65 8.79
CA SER A 74 -6.28 14.63 9.33
C SER A 74 -7.31 14.23 8.28
N VAL A 75 -7.21 14.78 7.06
CA VAL A 75 -8.11 14.44 5.95
C VAL A 75 -7.95 12.98 5.52
N VAL A 76 -6.71 12.49 5.40
CA VAL A 76 -6.44 11.09 5.01
C VAL A 76 -7.05 10.12 6.03
N VAL A 77 -6.89 10.37 7.33
CA VAL A 77 -7.50 9.54 8.39
C VAL A 77 -9.02 9.53 8.27
N LEU A 78 -9.65 10.69 8.05
CA LEU A 78 -11.10 10.77 7.86
C LEU A 78 -11.57 9.96 6.64
N VAL A 79 -10.88 10.08 5.51
CA VAL A 79 -11.20 9.33 4.28
C VAL A 79 -11.04 7.82 4.50
N SER A 80 -9.97 7.40 5.18
CA SER A 80 -9.72 5.97 5.47
C SER A 80 -10.77 5.38 6.41
N LEU A 81 -11.18 6.11 7.44
CA LEU A 81 -12.24 5.69 8.36
C LEU A 81 -13.58 5.47 7.63
N LEU A 82 -13.90 6.32 6.65
CA LEU A 82 -15.12 6.16 5.85
C LEU A 82 -15.05 4.97 4.88
N ALA A 83 -13.87 4.61 4.38
CA ALA A 83 -13.69 3.50 3.44
C ALA A 83 -13.76 2.11 4.12
N GLN A 84 -13.23 2.00 5.33
CA GLN A 84 -13.10 0.73 6.06
C GLN A 84 -14.42 -0.07 6.29
N PRO A 85 -15.54 0.54 6.73
CA PRO A 85 -16.78 -0.20 6.98
C PRO A 85 -17.43 -0.74 5.70
N HIS A 86 -17.23 -0.09 4.55
CA HIS A 86 -17.75 -0.57 3.27
C HIS A 86 -17.04 -1.84 2.80
N LEU A 87 -15.73 -1.93 3.04
CA LEU A 87 -14.96 -3.15 2.77
C LEU A 87 -15.43 -4.31 3.67
N GLN A 88 -15.63 -4.05 4.97
CA GLN A 88 -16.11 -5.05 5.93
C GLN A 88 -17.51 -5.57 5.57
N GLN A 89 -18.40 -4.69 5.11
CA GLN A 89 -19.73 -5.08 4.63
C GLN A 89 -19.66 -5.98 3.39
N ALA A 90 -18.79 -5.65 2.42
CA ALA A 90 -18.58 -6.49 1.25
C ALA A 90 -18.07 -7.88 1.66
N MET A 91 -17.10 -7.96 2.58
CA MET A 91 -16.60 -9.23 3.11
C MET A 91 -17.64 -10.02 3.92
N ALA A 92 -18.55 -9.33 4.63
CA ALA A 92 -19.67 -9.96 5.33
C ALA A 92 -20.71 -10.52 4.35
N ARG A 93 -20.96 -9.84 3.21
CA ARG A 93 -21.83 -10.32 2.13
C ARG A 93 -21.26 -11.55 1.41
N ASP A 94 -19.93 -11.65 1.34
CA ASP A 94 -19.22 -12.84 0.84
C ASP A 94 -19.26 -14.02 1.84
N GLY A 95 -19.89 -13.85 3.02
CA GLY A 95 -20.05 -14.88 4.04
C GLY A 95 -18.80 -15.16 4.88
N LEU A 96 -17.76 -14.33 4.75
CA LEU A 96 -16.48 -14.48 5.46
C LEU A 96 -16.51 -13.97 6.91
N LEU A 97 -17.48 -13.12 7.26
CA LEU A 97 -17.64 -12.52 8.59
C LEU A 97 -19.05 -12.82 9.15
N PRO A 98 -19.19 -12.99 10.48
CA PRO A 98 -20.48 -13.31 11.09
C PRO A 98 -21.51 -12.20 10.84
N GLY A 99 -22.77 -12.58 10.60
CA GLY A 99 -23.86 -11.68 10.14
C GLY A 99 -24.22 -10.51 11.06
N ILE A 100 -23.59 -10.40 12.24
CA ILE A 100 -23.62 -9.23 13.13
C ILE A 100 -23.09 -7.96 12.43
N PHE A 101 -22.18 -8.10 11.46
CA PHE A 101 -21.67 -6.98 10.66
C PHE A 101 -22.59 -6.54 9.51
N ASN A 102 -23.69 -7.27 9.27
CA ASN A 102 -24.66 -7.02 8.21
C ASN A 102 -25.92 -6.29 8.70
N GLN A 103 -25.94 -5.81 9.95
CA GLN A 103 -27.02 -4.95 10.46
C GLN A 103 -26.83 -3.54 9.87
N GLU A 104 -27.49 -3.31 8.75
CA GLU A 104 -27.64 -2.01 8.12
C GLU A 104 -28.75 -1.23 8.84
N ASP A 105 -28.48 0.01 9.25
CA ASP A 105 -29.51 0.95 9.70
C ASP A 105 -30.40 1.35 8.50
N GLU A 106 -31.66 1.74 8.70
CA GLU A 106 -32.63 2.05 7.62
C GLU A 106 -32.13 3.14 6.64
N SER A 107 -31.12 3.90 7.04
CA SER A 107 -30.47 4.96 6.26
C SER A 107 -29.27 4.50 5.42
N GLY A 108 -28.90 3.21 5.42
CA GLY A 108 -27.76 2.67 4.66
C GLY A 108 -26.38 3.08 5.23
N VAL A 109 -26.33 3.65 6.43
CA VAL A 109 -25.09 4.11 7.07
C VAL A 109 -24.58 3.04 8.03
N LEU A 110 -23.35 2.55 7.81
CA LEU A 110 -22.68 1.55 8.64
C LEU A 110 -22.12 2.13 9.95
N ARG A 111 -22.98 2.80 10.73
CA ARG A 111 -22.60 3.52 11.96
C ARG A 111 -21.99 2.58 12.99
N TRP A 112 -22.57 1.38 13.15
CA TRP A 112 -22.09 0.40 14.13
C TRP A 112 -20.69 -0.14 13.80
N ASN A 113 -20.46 -0.52 12.53
CA ASN A 113 -19.15 -0.99 12.07
C ASN A 113 -18.08 0.10 12.14
N LEU A 114 -18.46 1.35 11.84
CA LEU A 114 -17.58 2.51 11.95
C LEU A 114 -17.21 2.80 13.42
N LEU A 115 -18.17 2.75 14.35
CA LEU A 115 -17.92 2.96 15.77
C LEU A 115 -17.04 1.86 16.38
N ILE A 116 -17.29 0.59 16.05
CA ILE A 116 -16.45 -0.52 16.51
C ILE A 116 -15.04 -0.37 15.97
N THR A 117 -14.89 -0.14 14.66
CA THR A 117 -13.59 -0.08 14.01
C THR A 117 -12.79 1.15 14.46
N GLY A 118 -13.41 2.34 14.48
CA GLY A 118 -12.78 3.55 15.00
C GLY A 118 -12.46 3.47 16.50
N GLY A 119 -13.34 2.84 17.28
CA GLY A 119 -13.11 2.58 18.70
C GLY A 119 -11.90 1.68 18.94
N THR A 120 -11.81 0.55 18.22
CA THR A 120 -10.65 -0.34 18.30
C THR A 120 -9.36 0.36 17.86
N LEU A 121 -9.39 1.18 16.81
CA LEU A 121 -8.22 1.94 16.36
C LEU A 121 -7.74 2.95 17.41
N THR A 122 -8.67 3.63 18.08
CA THR A 122 -8.35 4.61 19.15
C THR A 122 -7.69 3.92 20.34
N VAL A 123 -8.21 2.75 20.75
CA VAL A 123 -7.63 1.96 21.84
C VAL A 123 -6.22 1.49 21.49
N VAL A 124 -6.01 0.96 20.27
CA VAL A 124 -4.70 0.49 19.81
C VAL A 124 -3.70 1.65 19.72
N SER A 125 -4.12 2.81 19.20
CA SER A 125 -3.26 4.00 19.09
C SER A 125 -2.83 4.56 20.44
N MET A 126 -3.56 4.27 21.52
CA MET A 126 -3.22 4.72 22.87
C MET A 126 -2.12 3.87 23.52
N VAL A 127 -1.94 2.63 23.06
CA VAL A 127 -1.03 1.64 23.67
C VAL A 127 0.27 1.45 22.86
N VAL A 128 0.23 1.64 21.54
CA VAL A 128 1.36 1.26 20.65
C VAL A 128 2.07 2.48 20.04
N PRO A 129 3.42 2.55 20.10
CA PRO A 129 4.18 3.66 19.51
C PRO A 129 4.16 3.66 17.98
N PHE A 130 4.24 4.85 17.38
CA PHE A 130 4.15 5.04 15.93
C PHE A 130 5.22 4.29 15.13
N SER A 131 6.45 4.18 15.67
CA SER A 131 7.55 3.45 15.01
C SER A 131 7.19 1.98 14.80
N SER A 132 6.75 1.31 15.85
CA SER A 132 6.31 -0.10 15.77
C SER A 132 5.05 -0.28 14.92
N LEU A 133 4.17 0.73 14.88
CA LEU A 133 3.01 0.74 13.99
C LEU A 133 3.43 0.72 12.53
N ASN A 134 4.40 1.56 12.15
CA ASN A 134 4.88 1.63 10.78
C ASN A 134 5.49 0.29 10.34
N ASP A 135 6.34 -0.31 11.17
CA ASP A 135 6.96 -1.61 10.88
C ASP A 135 5.90 -2.71 10.70
N MET A 136 4.84 -2.70 11.52
CA MET A 136 3.73 -3.65 11.39
C MET A 136 2.91 -3.44 10.12
N ILE A 137 2.65 -2.19 9.72
CA ILE A 137 1.91 -1.86 8.51
C ILE A 137 2.70 -2.29 7.27
N ASP A 138 3.99 -1.96 7.22
CA ASP A 138 4.87 -2.32 6.11
C ASP A 138 4.96 -3.85 5.96
N ALA A 139 5.15 -4.58 7.06
CA ALA A 139 5.12 -6.04 7.07
C ALA A 139 3.77 -6.61 6.60
N GLY A 140 2.65 -6.01 7.04
CA GLY A 140 1.30 -6.41 6.65
C GLY A 140 1.02 -6.21 5.15
N VAL A 141 1.44 -5.07 4.58
CA VAL A 141 1.29 -4.78 3.15
C VAL A 141 2.13 -5.75 2.31
N LEU A 142 3.39 -5.99 2.70
CA LEU A 142 4.25 -6.96 2.03
C LEU A 142 3.64 -8.37 2.05
N LEU A 143 3.07 -8.80 3.18
CA LEU A 143 2.41 -10.10 3.30
C LEU A 143 1.14 -10.19 2.42
N SER A 144 0.32 -9.14 2.42
CA SER A 144 -0.90 -9.05 1.59
C SER A 144 -0.60 -9.10 0.09
N LEU A 145 0.43 -8.38 -0.37
CA LEU A 145 0.87 -8.41 -1.77
C LEU A 145 1.38 -9.80 -2.18
N ASN A 146 2.13 -10.47 -1.31
CA ASN A 146 2.58 -11.84 -1.56
C ASN A 146 1.41 -12.83 -1.64
N LEU A 147 0.46 -12.77 -0.70
CA LEU A 147 -0.75 -13.60 -0.77
C LEU A 147 -1.55 -13.34 -2.04
N THR A 148 -1.70 -12.07 -2.43
CA THR A 148 -2.43 -11.67 -3.64
C THR A 148 -1.77 -12.24 -4.89
N ASN A 149 -0.44 -12.15 -5.00
CA ASN A 149 0.31 -12.71 -6.12
C ASN A 149 0.14 -14.24 -6.22
N ILE A 150 0.21 -14.95 -5.08
CA ILE A 150 -0.02 -16.40 -5.02
C ILE A 150 -1.46 -16.72 -5.44
N CYS A 151 -2.45 -15.99 -4.92
CA CYS A 151 -3.85 -16.18 -5.24
C CYS A 151 -4.13 -16.03 -6.74
N VAL A 152 -3.54 -15.02 -7.40
CA VAL A 152 -3.67 -14.83 -8.86
C VAL A 152 -3.03 -15.98 -9.63
N ILE A 153 -1.87 -16.49 -9.21
CA ILE A 153 -1.22 -17.64 -9.86
C ILE A 153 -2.07 -18.91 -9.71
N LEU A 154 -2.59 -19.18 -8.50
CA LEU A 154 -3.46 -20.33 -8.25
C LEU A 154 -4.77 -20.23 -9.03
N LEU A 155 -5.37 -19.03 -9.12
CA LEU A 155 -6.57 -18.79 -9.90
C LEU A 155 -6.34 -19.00 -11.40
N ARG A 156 -5.18 -18.56 -11.93
CA ARG A 156 -4.79 -18.82 -13.32
C ARG A 156 -4.60 -20.31 -13.61
N ARG A 157 -4.19 -21.11 -12.63
CA ARG A 157 -4.10 -22.57 -12.78
C ARG A 157 -5.45 -23.26 -12.79
N ARG A 158 -6.41 -22.77 -12.00
CA ARG A 158 -7.75 -23.37 -11.88
C ARG A 158 -8.72 -22.89 -12.98
N SER A 159 -8.50 -21.69 -13.52
CA SER A 159 -9.31 -21.11 -14.58
C SER A 159 -8.70 -21.36 -15.96
N THR A 160 -9.12 -22.43 -16.64
CA THR A 160 -8.86 -22.66 -18.08
C THR A 160 -9.66 -21.69 -18.99
N ARG A 161 -10.52 -20.83 -18.42
CA ARG A 161 -11.28 -19.85 -19.19
C ARG A 161 -10.52 -18.52 -19.21
N ALA A 162 -10.22 -18.03 -20.41
CA ALA A 162 -9.41 -16.85 -20.68
C ALA A 162 -9.89 -15.62 -19.90
N ILE A 163 -9.17 -15.27 -18.83
CA ILE A 163 -9.23 -13.92 -18.26
C ILE A 163 -8.58 -13.01 -19.30
N SER A 164 -9.40 -12.41 -20.17
CA SER A 164 -8.97 -11.47 -21.20
C SER A 164 -8.53 -10.16 -20.55
N PHE A 165 -7.38 -10.20 -19.87
CA PHE A 165 -6.69 -9.00 -19.39
C PHE A 165 -5.87 -8.45 -20.56
N ARG A 166 -6.56 -7.85 -21.52
CA ARG A 166 -5.96 -7.21 -22.70
C ARG A 166 -5.43 -5.81 -22.32
N ALA A 167 -4.41 -5.76 -21.47
CA ALA A 167 -3.51 -4.60 -21.31
C ALA A 167 -2.21 -4.97 -22.04
N LEU A 168 -1.48 -4.15 -22.80
CA LEU A 168 -1.20 -2.72 -22.74
C LEU A 168 -0.50 -2.37 -24.08
N GLY A 169 -0.97 -1.37 -24.84
CA GLY A 169 -0.19 -0.68 -25.91
C GLY A 169 -0.05 -1.36 -27.30
N PRO A 170 -0.07 -0.60 -28.42
CA PRO A 170 0.08 -1.11 -29.80
C PRO A 170 1.54 -1.34 -30.27
N SER A 171 2.54 -1.34 -29.37
CA SER A 171 3.96 -1.50 -29.74
C SER A 171 4.61 -2.73 -29.10
N ALA A 172 3.99 -3.89 -29.34
CA ALA A 172 4.59 -5.19 -29.02
C ALA A 172 4.21 -6.22 -30.10
N SER A 173 4.05 -5.79 -31.35
CA SER A 173 3.62 -6.62 -32.48
C SER A 173 4.70 -7.58 -33.01
N SER A 174 5.95 -7.52 -32.54
CA SER A 174 7.02 -8.40 -33.03
C SER A 174 7.28 -9.67 -32.21
N ASN A 175 6.76 -9.81 -30.98
CA ASN A 175 7.01 -11.00 -30.14
C ASN A 175 5.77 -11.86 -29.85
N VAL A 176 4.62 -11.54 -30.46
CA VAL A 176 3.34 -12.26 -30.22
C VAL A 176 3.26 -13.59 -30.98
N LEU A 177 4.21 -13.90 -31.86
CA LEU A 177 4.27 -15.18 -32.59
C LEU A 177 5.02 -16.30 -31.86
N LEU A 178 5.68 -16.02 -30.72
CA LEU A 178 6.55 -17.01 -30.06
C LEU A 178 6.07 -17.49 -28.69
N SER A 179 4.80 -17.35 -28.29
CA SER A 179 4.33 -18.07 -27.09
C SER A 179 2.81 -18.29 -26.95
N PRO A 180 2.25 -19.26 -27.67
CA PRO A 180 1.24 -20.16 -27.13
C PRO A 180 1.84 -21.49 -26.64
N ALA A 181 3.12 -21.77 -26.92
CA ALA A 181 3.76 -23.07 -26.68
C ALA A 181 4.38 -23.27 -25.27
N LEU A 182 4.41 -22.24 -24.42
CA LEU A 182 4.89 -22.36 -23.02
C LEU A 182 3.77 -22.61 -22.00
N SER A 183 2.54 -22.77 -22.47
CA SER A 183 1.33 -22.97 -21.65
C SER A 183 1.16 -24.39 -21.08
N SER A 184 2.11 -25.31 -21.30
CA SER A 184 1.95 -26.72 -20.92
C SER A 184 3.14 -27.35 -20.17
N ARG A 185 4.12 -26.57 -19.71
CA ARG A 185 5.08 -27.12 -18.75
C ARG A 185 4.47 -27.05 -17.34
N PRO A 186 4.15 -28.19 -16.70
CA PRO A 186 3.76 -28.17 -15.29
C PRO A 186 4.89 -27.50 -14.53
N LEU A 187 4.55 -26.45 -13.78
CA LEU A 187 5.51 -25.67 -13.03
C LEU A 187 6.34 -26.64 -12.17
N SER A 188 7.63 -26.76 -12.45
CA SER A 188 8.49 -27.69 -11.72
C SER A 188 8.49 -27.33 -10.24
N PRO A 189 8.64 -28.32 -9.34
CA PRO A 189 8.81 -28.06 -7.90
C PRO A 189 9.92 -27.03 -7.63
N GLY A 190 10.89 -26.89 -8.54
CA GLY A 190 11.93 -25.87 -8.52
C GLY A 190 11.42 -24.43 -8.51
N VAL A 191 10.43 -24.06 -9.33
CA VAL A 191 9.90 -22.68 -9.34
C VAL A 191 9.11 -22.38 -8.07
N LEU A 192 8.43 -23.39 -7.53
CA LEU A 192 7.72 -23.27 -6.26
C LEU A 192 8.72 -23.12 -5.11
N LEU A 193 9.85 -23.82 -5.17
CA LEU A 193 10.98 -23.66 -4.26
C LEU A 193 11.68 -22.31 -4.42
N THR A 194 11.82 -21.80 -5.65
CA THR A 194 12.45 -20.49 -5.91
C THR A 194 11.55 -19.34 -5.43
N LEU A 195 10.24 -19.50 -5.58
CA LEU A 195 9.25 -18.56 -5.04
C LEU A 195 9.23 -18.63 -3.50
N TYR A 196 9.34 -19.83 -2.92
CA TYR A 196 9.43 -20.03 -1.48
C TYR A 196 10.74 -19.51 -0.88
N THR A 197 11.88 -19.63 -1.58
CA THR A 197 13.17 -19.07 -1.15
C THR A 197 13.24 -17.55 -1.35
N LEU A 198 12.57 -16.99 -2.38
CA LEU A 198 12.39 -15.54 -2.51
C LEU A 198 11.48 -14.98 -1.41
N LEU A 199 10.38 -15.70 -1.09
CA LEU A 199 9.49 -15.37 0.02
C LEU A 199 10.21 -15.45 1.38
N ALA A 200 10.98 -16.51 1.63
CA ALA A 200 11.78 -16.66 2.83
C ALA A 200 12.92 -15.65 2.92
N GLY A 201 13.56 -15.30 1.80
CA GLY A 201 14.61 -14.28 1.74
C GLY A 201 14.09 -12.88 2.01
N CYS A 202 12.91 -12.55 1.50
CA CYS A 202 12.26 -11.26 1.74
C CYS A 202 11.73 -11.14 3.18
N PHE A 203 11.23 -12.25 3.75
CA PHE A 203 10.80 -12.32 5.14
C PHE A 203 12.00 -12.24 6.12
N SER A 204 13.10 -12.95 5.84
CA SER A 204 14.34 -12.85 6.63
C SER A 204 14.99 -11.47 6.56
N PHE A 205 14.93 -10.77 5.42
CA PHE A 205 15.45 -9.40 5.32
C PHE A 205 14.62 -8.41 6.15
N SER A 206 13.31 -8.66 6.29
CA SER A 206 12.43 -7.88 7.16
C SER A 206 12.65 -8.18 8.65
N LEU A 207 13.00 -9.43 9.00
CA LEU A 207 13.27 -9.86 10.38
C LEU A 207 14.68 -9.46 10.85
N ALA A 208 15.64 -9.27 9.94
CA ALA A 208 16.99 -8.79 10.22
C ALA A 208 17.08 -7.27 10.48
N LYS A 209 15.96 -6.54 10.34
CA LYS A 209 15.85 -5.12 10.66
C LYS A 209 15.05 -4.81 11.93
N LEU A 210 14.46 -5.82 12.57
CA LEU A 210 14.05 -5.78 13.99
C LEU A 210 15.24 -6.13 14.88
#